data_AF-A0A933EU80-F1
#
_entry.id   AF-A0A933EU80-F1
#
_cell.length_a   1.000
_cell.length_b   1.000
_cell.length_c   1.000
_cell.angle_alpha   90.00
_cell.angle_beta   90.00
_cell.angle_gamma   90.00
#
_symmetry.space_group_name_H-M   'P 1'
#
loop_
_entity.id
_entity.type
_entity.pdbx_description
1 polymer ?
#
loop_
_entity_poly.entity_id
_entity_poly.type
_entity_poly.pdbx_seq_one_letter_code
_entity_poly.pdbx_strand_id
1 'polypeptide(L)'
;MTPHTPIIQFQDYTRAMTPMDRYRKHTMLFDYWNSDLLETLQSRSFNAKRARRASSESLLELQTLHSLLTDEPAGAFAPLIEERTRINAQIQAGGVVPSQARGVVQVLESQTRRLHREFYWRKVEDRLRPLDVDTTPQATP
;
A
#
# COMPACT_ATOMS: atom_id res chain seq x y z
N MET A 1 -22.62 53.08 -19.48
CA MET A 1 -22.30 52.15 -18.37
C MET A 1 -22.17 50.76 -18.97
N THR A 2 -20.95 50.28 -19.19
CA THR A 2 -20.70 48.92 -19.69
C THR A 2 -20.73 47.94 -18.53
N PRO A 3 -21.50 46.84 -18.61
CA PRO A 3 -21.53 45.85 -17.53
C PRO A 3 -20.19 45.11 -17.48
N HIS A 4 -19.53 45.15 -16.31
CA HIS A 4 -18.38 44.31 -16.02
C HIS A 4 -18.88 42.88 -15.84
N THR A 5 -18.66 42.03 -16.84
CA THR A 5 -18.90 40.59 -16.70
C THR A 5 -17.92 40.04 -15.68
N PRO A 6 -18.37 39.40 -14.58
CA PRO A 6 -17.46 38.82 -13.62
C PRO A 6 -16.71 37.65 -14.27
N ILE A 7 -15.38 37.75 -14.32
CA ILE A 7 -14.51 36.65 -14.75
C ILE A 7 -14.49 35.65 -13.60
N ILE A 8 -15.27 34.59 -13.71
CA ILE A 8 -15.18 33.44 -12.82
C ILE A 8 -13.94 32.65 -13.22
N GLN A 9 -12.85 32.83 -12.49
CA GLN A 9 -11.68 31.94 -12.59
C GLN A 9 -12.06 30.62 -11.91
N PHE A 10 -12.45 29.63 -12.71
CA PHE A 10 -12.55 28.26 -12.22
C PHE A 10 -11.14 27.79 -11.87
N GLN A 11 -10.84 27.66 -10.57
CA GLN A 11 -9.65 26.94 -10.13
C GLN A 11 -9.83 25.47 -10.52
N ASP A 12 -8.99 25.00 -11.44
CA ASP A 12 -8.95 23.61 -11.82
C ASP A 12 -8.38 22.80 -10.64
N TYR A 13 -9.25 22.17 -9.87
CA TYR A 13 -8.86 21.30 -8.74
C TYR A 13 -8.38 19.92 -9.20
N THR A 14 -8.15 19.73 -10.49
CA THR A 14 -7.47 18.56 -11.06
C THR A 14 -5.97 18.59 -10.75
N ARG A 15 -5.60 18.69 -9.46
CA ARG A 15 -4.22 18.40 -9.05
C ARG A 15 -3.94 16.94 -9.42
N ALA A 16 -3.16 16.73 -10.46
CA ALA A 16 -2.62 15.43 -10.79
C ALA A 16 -1.99 14.85 -9.52
N MET A 17 -2.46 13.65 -9.13
CA MET A 17 -1.94 12.94 -7.96
C MET A 17 -0.43 12.79 -8.14
N THR A 18 0.39 13.28 -7.22
CA THR A 18 1.86 13.16 -7.32
C THR A 18 2.33 11.73 -7.01
N PRO A 19 3.56 11.32 -7.38
CA PRO A 19 4.12 10.05 -6.93
C PRO A 19 4.06 9.90 -5.41
N MET A 20 4.32 10.99 -4.68
CA MET A 20 4.25 11.03 -3.22
C MET A 20 2.83 10.80 -2.70
N ASP A 21 1.83 11.46 -3.28
CA ASP A 21 0.42 11.26 -2.88
C ASP A 21 -0.01 9.81 -3.10
N ARG A 22 0.42 9.23 -4.23
CA ARG A 22 0.19 7.81 -4.54
C ARG A 22 0.86 6.91 -3.50
N TYR A 23 2.13 7.15 -3.17
CA TYR A 23 2.85 6.36 -2.17
C TYR A 23 2.21 6.44 -0.78
N ARG A 24 1.82 7.65 -0.33
CA ARG A 24 1.13 7.86 0.95
C ARG A 24 -0.21 7.12 1.00
N LYS A 25 -0.99 7.19 -0.07
CA LYS A 25 -2.26 6.47 -0.19
C LYS A 25 -2.07 4.96 0.03
N HIS A 26 -1.13 4.34 -0.68
CA HIS A 26 -0.87 2.90 -0.57
C HIS A 26 -0.27 2.54 0.80
N THR A 27 0.51 3.43 1.42
CA THR A 27 0.99 3.24 2.80
C THR A 27 -0.19 3.19 3.79
N MET A 28 -1.15 4.12 3.68
CA MET A 28 -2.34 4.14 4.54
C MET A 28 -3.23 2.90 4.35
N LEU A 29 -3.43 2.48 3.10
CA LEU A 29 -4.20 1.28 2.78
C LEU A 29 -3.51 0.02 3.32
N PHE A 30 -2.19 -0.07 3.19
CA PHE A 30 -1.41 -1.13 3.82
C PHE A 30 -1.63 -1.17 5.33
N ASP A 31 -1.49 -0.03 6.03
CA ASP A 31 -1.64 0.04 7.49
C ASP A 31 -3.05 -0.38 7.93
N TYR A 32 -4.08 0.02 7.18
CA TYR A 32 -5.46 -0.39 7.41
C TYR A 32 -5.63 -1.92 7.30
N TRP A 33 -5.25 -2.50 6.17
CA TRP A 33 -5.42 -3.94 5.93
C TRP A 33 -4.54 -4.79 6.83
N ASN A 34 -3.33 -4.32 7.15
CA ASN A 34 -2.45 -5.01 8.07
C ASN A 34 -3.01 -4.98 9.50
N SER A 35 -3.61 -3.87 9.93
CA SER A 35 -4.28 -3.78 11.24
C SER A 35 -5.49 -4.70 11.31
N ASP A 36 -6.32 -4.74 10.25
CA ASP A 36 -7.46 -5.66 10.13
C ASP A 36 -7.03 -7.13 10.21
N LEU A 37 -5.90 -7.47 9.57
CA LEU A 37 -5.30 -8.80 9.65
C LEU A 37 -4.86 -9.13 11.07
N LEU A 38 -4.07 -8.24 11.71
CA LEU A 38 -3.58 -8.44 13.07
C LEU A 38 -4.73 -8.65 14.05
N GLU A 39 -5.76 -7.80 14.00
CA GLU A 39 -6.97 -7.93 14.82
C GLU A 39 -7.65 -9.29 14.60
N THR A 40 -7.77 -9.73 13.35
CA THR A 40 -8.39 -11.02 13.02
C THR A 40 -7.59 -12.20 13.54
N LEU A 41 -6.26 -12.16 13.43
CA LEU A 41 -5.36 -13.22 13.92
C LEU A 41 -5.36 -13.30 15.45
N GLN A 42 -5.57 -12.18 16.14
CA GLN A 42 -5.59 -12.09 17.60
C GLN A 42 -7.00 -12.30 18.19
N SER A 43 -8.04 -12.28 17.36
CA SER A 43 -9.43 -12.45 17.79
C SER A 43 -9.69 -13.85 18.36
N ARG A 44 -10.46 -13.89 19.45
CA ARG A 44 -10.96 -15.14 20.05
C ARG A 44 -11.84 -15.94 19.08
N SER A 45 -12.55 -15.27 18.18
CA SER A 45 -13.34 -15.88 17.12
C SER A 45 -12.64 -15.67 15.79
N PHE A 46 -11.87 -16.67 15.37
CA PHE A 46 -11.06 -16.60 14.16
C PHE A 46 -11.94 -16.63 12.90
N ASN A 47 -11.95 -15.52 12.15
CA ASN A 47 -12.66 -15.42 10.88
C ASN A 47 -11.69 -15.62 9.71
N ALA A 48 -11.61 -16.84 9.19
CA ALA A 48 -10.70 -17.20 8.10
C ALA A 48 -10.93 -16.36 6.83
N LYS A 49 -12.18 -16.01 6.51
CA LYS A 49 -12.49 -15.18 5.32
C LYS A 49 -11.95 -13.77 5.46
N ARG A 50 -12.11 -13.15 6.64
CA ARG A 50 -11.55 -11.83 6.95
C ARG A 50 -10.02 -11.88 6.91
N ALA A 51 -9.40 -12.88 7.53
CA ALA A 51 -7.95 -13.04 7.55
C ALA A 51 -7.36 -13.18 6.13
N ARG A 52 -7.97 -14.02 5.28
CA ARG A 52 -7.55 -14.20 3.88
C ARG A 52 -7.65 -12.91 3.07
N ARG A 53 -8.76 -12.18 3.21
CA ARG A 53 -8.93 -10.90 2.52
C ARG A 53 -7.88 -9.90 2.97
N ALA A 54 -7.79 -9.63 4.27
CA ALA A 54 -6.86 -8.66 4.82
C ALA A 54 -5.39 -8.99 4.48
N SER A 55 -5.04 -10.27 4.48
CA SER A 55 -3.73 -10.76 4.04
C SER A 55 -3.44 -10.47 2.56
N SER A 56 -4.39 -10.75 1.67
CA SER A 56 -4.21 -10.47 0.24
C SER A 56 -4.12 -8.98 -0.05
N GLU A 57 -5.00 -8.18 0.53
CA GLU A 57 -5.05 -6.73 0.30
C GLU A 57 -3.78 -6.05 0.82
N SER A 58 -3.34 -6.37 2.05
CA SER A 58 -2.09 -5.82 2.58
C SER A 58 -0.85 -6.23 1.76
N LEU A 59 -0.81 -7.43 1.20
CA LEU A 59 0.27 -7.85 0.29
C LEU A 59 0.23 -7.06 -1.02
N LEU A 60 -0.95 -6.85 -1.59
CA LEU A 60 -1.13 -6.05 -2.81
C LEU A 60 -0.62 -4.62 -2.62
N GLU A 61 -0.94 -4.00 -1.49
CA GLU A 61 -0.47 -2.65 -1.16
C GLU A 61 1.07 -2.61 -1.03
N LEU A 62 1.70 -3.62 -0.41
CA LEU A 62 3.17 -3.72 -0.37
C LEU A 62 3.80 -3.89 -1.75
N GLN A 63 3.21 -4.72 -2.61
CA GLN A 63 3.68 -4.89 -3.99
C GLN A 63 3.57 -3.59 -4.77
N THR A 64 2.50 -2.83 -4.54
CA THR A 64 2.31 -1.52 -5.16
C THR A 64 3.36 -0.53 -4.65
N LEU A 65 3.61 -0.46 -3.34
CA LEU A 65 4.67 0.38 -2.77
C LEU A 65 6.03 0.06 -3.38
N HIS A 66 6.38 -1.23 -3.51
CA HIS A 66 7.61 -1.65 -4.17
C HIS A 66 7.70 -1.20 -5.63
N SER A 67 6.61 -1.31 -6.40
CA SER A 67 6.61 -0.86 -7.81
C SER A 67 6.82 0.66 -7.97
N LEU A 68 6.55 1.45 -6.93
CA LEU A 68 6.71 2.90 -6.94
C LEU A 68 8.15 3.33 -6.57
N LEU A 69 8.97 2.42 -6.05
CA LEU A 69 10.34 2.72 -5.63
C LEU A 69 11.32 2.59 -6.81
N THR A 70 12.38 3.42 -6.80
CA THR A 70 13.54 3.20 -7.68
C THR A 70 14.30 1.94 -7.30
N ASP A 71 15.21 1.48 -8.16
CA ASP A 71 15.74 0.11 -8.09
C ASP A 71 16.48 -0.23 -6.79
N GLU A 72 17.28 0.70 -6.25
CA GLU A 72 18.01 0.49 -4.98
C GLU A 72 17.06 0.26 -3.79
N PRO A 73 16.13 1.18 -3.44
CA PRO A 73 15.19 0.93 -2.35
C PRO A 73 14.21 -0.20 -2.65
N ALA A 74 13.84 -0.43 -3.91
CA ALA A 74 13.02 -1.59 -4.30
C ALA A 74 13.73 -2.91 -3.93
N GLY A 75 15.03 -3.03 -4.22
CA GLY A 75 15.84 -4.18 -3.83
C GLY A 75 15.88 -4.41 -2.32
N ALA A 76 15.98 -3.35 -1.52
CA ALA A 76 15.92 -3.45 -0.06
C ALA A 76 14.52 -3.82 0.48
N PHE A 77 13.47 -3.53 -0.29
CA PHE A 77 12.06 -3.80 0.06
C PHE A 77 11.66 -5.24 -0.31
N ALA A 78 12.22 -5.81 -1.37
CA ALA A 78 11.86 -7.13 -1.90
C ALA A 78 11.81 -8.26 -0.84
N PRO A 79 12.76 -8.38 0.12
CA PRO A 79 12.70 -9.41 1.16
C PRO A 79 11.43 -9.34 2.04
N LEU A 80 10.89 -8.13 2.25
CA LEU A 80 9.65 -7.93 3.00
C LEU A 80 8.45 -8.51 2.23
N ILE A 81 8.42 -8.32 0.91
CA ILE A 81 7.39 -8.88 0.04
C ILE A 81 7.48 -10.40 0.00
N GLU A 82 8.67 -10.98 -0.09
CA GLU A 82 8.86 -12.44 -0.11
C GLU A 82 8.34 -13.08 1.19
N GLU A 83 8.70 -12.52 2.34
CA GLU A 83 8.19 -13.00 3.62
C GLU A 83 6.67 -12.79 3.75
N ARG A 84 6.15 -11.64 3.30
CA ARG A 84 4.70 -11.41 3.28
C ARG A 84 3.96 -12.39 2.37
N THR A 85 4.54 -12.73 1.23
CA THR A 85 3.98 -13.67 0.25
C THR A 85 3.88 -15.07 0.85
N ARG A 86 4.91 -15.51 1.60
CA ARG A 86 4.89 -16.78 2.34
C ARG A 86 3.78 -16.81 3.39
N ILE A 87 3.65 -15.75 4.19
CA ILE A 87 2.56 -15.64 5.19
C ILE A 87 1.19 -15.68 4.51
N ASN A 88 1.02 -14.93 3.42
CA ASN A 88 -0.23 -14.91 2.68
C ASN A 88 -0.58 -16.31 2.18
N ALA A 89 0.37 -17.03 1.56
CA ALA A 89 0.15 -18.40 1.10
C ALA A 89 -0.29 -19.34 2.24
N GLN A 90 0.33 -19.23 3.42
CA GLN A 90 -0.06 -20.00 4.60
C GLN A 90 -1.50 -19.70 5.05
N ILE A 91 -1.90 -18.41 5.06
CA ILE A 91 -3.26 -18.00 5.42
C ILE A 91 -4.29 -18.48 4.37
N GLN A 92 -3.98 -18.35 3.08
CA GLN A 92 -4.86 -18.82 2.01
C GLN A 92 -5.08 -20.33 2.07
N ALA A 93 -4.02 -21.10 2.33
CA ALA A 93 -4.09 -22.55 2.51
C ALA A 93 -4.86 -22.98 3.77
N GLY A 94 -5.25 -22.05 4.66
CA GLY A 94 -5.84 -22.37 5.95
C GLY A 94 -4.83 -22.98 6.94
N GLY A 95 -3.53 -22.84 6.67
CA GLY A 95 -2.47 -23.36 7.52
C GLY A 95 -2.32 -22.61 8.84
N VAL A 96 -2.82 -21.37 8.92
CA VAL A 96 -2.78 -20.57 10.16
C VAL A 96 -3.93 -20.97 11.06
N VAL A 97 -3.61 -21.84 12.02
CA VAL A 97 -4.48 -22.18 13.17
C VAL A 97 -4.19 -21.25 14.36
N PRO A 98 -5.11 -21.10 15.32
CA PRO A 98 -4.93 -20.20 16.47
C PRO A 98 -3.61 -20.39 17.24
N SER A 99 -3.10 -21.62 17.33
CA SER A 99 -1.82 -21.92 17.99
C SER A 99 -0.59 -21.36 17.26
N GLN A 100 -0.69 -21.10 15.94
CA GLN A 100 0.38 -20.53 15.12
C GLN A 100 0.20 -19.03 14.87
N ALA A 101 -1.02 -18.50 15.07
CA ALA A 101 -1.35 -17.10 14.83
C ALA A 101 -0.43 -16.13 15.58
N ARG A 102 0.02 -16.48 16.79
CA ARG A 102 0.92 -15.62 17.59
C ARG A 102 2.28 -15.41 16.92
N GLY A 103 2.85 -16.46 16.33
CA GLY A 103 4.13 -16.35 15.62
C GLY A 103 4.00 -15.48 14.36
N VAL A 104 2.92 -15.69 13.61
CA VAL A 104 2.59 -14.85 12.43
C VAL A 104 2.43 -13.39 12.82
N VAL A 105 1.69 -13.10 13.89
CA VAL A 105 1.50 -11.74 14.42
C VAL A 105 2.84 -11.05 14.72
N GLN A 106 3.76 -11.73 15.42
CA GLN A 106 5.07 -11.16 15.77
C GLN A 106 5.89 -10.80 14.52
N VAL A 107 5.85 -11.64 13.50
CA VAL A 107 6.51 -11.37 12.21
C VAL A 107 5.88 -10.16 11.54
N LEU A 108 4.55 -10.11 11.44
CA LEU A 108 3.82 -8.99 10.82
C LEU A 108 4.11 -7.66 11.53
N GLU A 109 4.11 -7.63 12.86
CA GLU A 109 4.46 -6.44 13.64
C GLU A 109 5.92 -6.00 13.42
N SER A 110 6.84 -6.96 13.34
CA SER A 110 8.25 -6.70 13.04
C SER A 110 8.42 -6.08 11.65
N GLN A 111 7.73 -6.62 10.65
CA GLN A 111 7.69 -6.07 9.30
C GLN A 111 7.12 -4.65 9.29
N THR A 112 6.00 -4.39 9.96
CA THR A 112 5.41 -3.04 10.04
C THR A 112 6.38 -2.03 10.65
N ARG A 113 7.05 -2.38 11.76
CA ARG A 113 8.07 -1.52 12.37
C ARG A 113 9.22 -1.24 11.41
N ARG A 114 9.67 -2.26 10.67
CA ARG A 114 10.74 -2.12 9.69
C ARG A 114 10.31 -1.20 8.53
N LEU A 115 9.12 -1.40 7.97
CA LEU A 115 8.54 -0.55 6.92
C LEU A 115 8.46 0.91 7.36
N HIS A 116 7.90 1.18 8.55
CA HIS A 116 7.80 2.54 9.07
C HIS A 116 9.16 3.16 9.43
N ARG A 117 10.18 2.35 9.73
CA ARG A 117 11.52 2.87 10.00
C ARG A 117 12.30 3.18 8.74
N GLU A 118 12.25 2.29 7.75
CA GLU A 118 13.13 2.33 6.56
C GLU A 118 12.47 2.94 5.34
N PHE A 119 11.15 2.76 5.19
CA PHE A 119 10.39 3.11 3.99
C PHE A 119 9.26 4.11 4.28
N TYR A 120 9.37 4.85 5.38
CA TYR A 120 8.48 5.96 5.67
C TYR A 120 8.52 6.97 4.53
N TRP A 121 7.35 7.51 4.14
CA TRP A 121 7.22 8.34 2.95
C TRP A 121 8.22 9.52 2.90
N ARG A 122 8.57 10.15 4.05
CA ARG A 122 9.59 11.22 4.09
C ARG A 122 11.00 10.76 3.69
N LYS A 123 11.31 9.48 3.87
CA LYS A 123 12.64 8.90 3.58
C LYS A 123 12.79 8.44 2.14
N VAL A 124 11.68 8.23 1.45
CA VAL A 124 11.67 7.68 0.09
C VAL A 124 11.18 8.69 -0.95
N GLU A 125 10.89 9.93 -0.55
CA GLU A 125 10.38 11.00 -1.42
C GLU A 125 11.20 11.18 -2.70
N ASP A 126 12.52 11.33 -2.56
CA ASP A 126 13.44 11.48 -3.68
C ASP A 126 13.78 10.16 -4.38
N ARG A 127 13.15 9.06 -3.96
CA ARG A 127 13.40 7.70 -4.45
C ARG A 127 12.15 7.05 -5.03
N LEU A 128 11.15 7.85 -5.37
CA LEU A 128 9.96 7.40 -6.08
C LEU A 128 10.18 7.49 -7.58
N ARG A 129 9.66 6.51 -8.31
CA ARG A 129 9.57 6.57 -9.77
C ARG A 129 8.61 7.71 -10.16
N PRO A 130 8.92 8.46 -11.23
CA PRO A 130 7.96 9.42 -11.78
C PRO A 130 6.68 8.69 -12.19
N LEU A 131 5.57 9.41 -12.26
CA LEU A 131 4.37 8.86 -12.86
C LEU A 131 4.63 8.72 -14.35
N ASP A 132 4.46 7.51 -14.88
CA ASP A 132 4.37 7.33 -16.32
C ASP A 132 3.10 8.05 -16.79
N VAL A 133 3.27 9.27 -17.29
CA VAL A 133 2.22 10.05 -17.96
C VAL A 133 2.13 9.56 -19.40
N ASP A 134 1.84 8.28 -19.62
CA ASP A 134 1.72 7.76 -20.99
C ASP A 134 0.67 6.64 -21.07
N THR A 135 -0.58 7.04 -20.88
CA THR A 135 -1.73 6.39 -21.52
C THR A 135 -2.86 7.42 -21.65
N THR A 136 -2.63 8.49 -22.41
CA THR A 136 -3.76 9.10 -23.12
C THR A 136 -3.88 8.33 -24.43
N PRO A 137 -4.98 7.61 -24.71
CA PRO A 137 -5.19 7.10 -26.05
C PRO A 137 -5.24 8.31 -26.97
N GLN A 138 -4.24 8.46 -27.83
CA GLN A 138 -4.32 9.39 -28.95
C GLN A 138 -5.52 8.97 -29.78
N ALA A 139 -6.62 9.71 -29.66
CA ALA A 139 -7.69 9.67 -30.63
C ALA A 139 -7.06 10.07 -31.98
N THR A 140 -6.90 9.07 -32.83
CA THR A 140 -6.39 9.20 -34.21
C THR A 140 -7.53 9.83 -35.06
N PRO A 141 -7.18 10.63 -36.09
CA PRO A 141 -7.98 11.77 -36.58
C PRO A 141 -9.28 11.42 -37.30
#